data_AF-A0A7X7YWX8-F1
#
_entry.id   AF-A0A7X7YWX8-F1
#
_cell.length_a   1.000
_cell.length_b   1.000
_cell.length_c   1.000
_cell.angle_alpha   90.00
_cell.angle_beta   90.00
_cell.angle_gamma   90.00
#
_symmetry.space_group_name_H-M   'P 1'
#
loop_
_entity.id
_entity.type
_entity.pdbx_description
1 polymer ?
#
loop_
_entity_poly.entity_id
_entity_poly.type
_entity_poly.pdbx_seq_one_letter_code
_entity_poly.pdbx_strand_id
1 'polypeptide(L)'
;MVVRTVMMVKRRAEITVPSPSFRLVFLDEGRISPDSYAIQYQSPRWWDPPFVRHGDGTNVAFADGHSDYWKYQAKETIEAGKQPNPPYNFTPTTDEGLADVRRMQEAIWGRVGY
;
A
#
# COMPACT_ATOMS: atom_id res chain seq x y z
N MET A 1 16.14 7.07 -21.11
CA MET A 1 14.97 7.97 -21.15
C MET A 1 14.75 8.49 -19.74
N VAL A 2 14.99 9.77 -19.46
CA VAL A 2 14.75 10.33 -18.11
C VAL A 2 13.26 10.55 -17.99
N VAL A 3 12.56 9.66 -17.27
CA VAL A 3 11.16 9.88 -16.91
C VAL A 3 11.14 11.11 -16.02
N ARG A 4 10.52 12.21 -16.48
CA ARG A 4 10.21 13.34 -15.61
C ARG A 4 9.35 12.81 -14.48
N THR A 5 9.94 12.58 -13.31
CA THR A 5 9.19 12.31 -12.09
C THR A 5 8.35 13.55 -11.83
N VAL A 6 7.05 13.47 -12.12
CA VAL A 6 6.09 14.49 -11.69
C VAL A 6 6.06 14.43 -10.17
N MET A 7 6.72 15.40 -9.53
CA MET A 7 6.87 15.45 -8.06
C MET A 7 5.51 15.59 -7.34
N MET A 8 4.48 16.08 -8.05
CA MET A 8 3.15 16.31 -7.50
C MET A 8 2.11 16.14 -8.61
N VAL A 9 1.32 15.07 -8.56
CA VAL A 9 0.19 14.83 -9.47
C VAL A 9 -1.02 15.58 -8.93
N LYS A 10 -1.59 16.49 -9.72
CA LYS A 10 -2.74 17.31 -9.30
C LYS A 10 -4.05 16.89 -9.93
N ARG A 11 -4.00 16.32 -11.14
CA ARG A 11 -5.18 15.90 -11.90
C ARG A 11 -5.12 14.43 -12.20
N ARG A 12 -6.26 13.73 -12.16
CA ARG A 12 -6.36 12.32 -12.55
C ARG A 12 -5.76 12.04 -13.93
N ALA A 13 -5.92 12.95 -14.89
CA ALA A 13 -5.37 12.83 -16.24
C ALA A 13 -3.83 12.85 -16.30
N GLU A 14 -3.14 13.26 -15.23
CA GLU A 14 -1.67 13.22 -15.13
C GLU A 14 -1.16 11.85 -14.67
N ILE A 15 -2.05 10.99 -14.15
CA ILE A 15 -1.73 9.62 -13.76
C ILE A 15 -1.72 8.75 -15.02
N THR A 16 -0.54 8.66 -15.62
CA THR A 16 -0.35 7.97 -16.91
C THR A 16 0.43 6.68 -16.78
N VAL A 17 1.34 6.60 -15.80
CA VAL A 17 2.18 5.42 -15.58
C VAL A 17 2.37 5.18 -14.07
N PRO A 18 1.79 4.11 -13.51
CA PRO A 18 0.74 3.25 -14.09
C PRO A 18 -0.59 4.01 -14.25
N SER A 19 -1.56 3.43 -14.94
CA SER A 19 -2.89 4.05 -15.14
C SER A 19 -3.63 4.28 -13.81
N PRO A 20 -4.66 5.14 -13.78
CA PRO A 20 -5.37 5.45 -12.54
C PRO A 20 -5.98 4.23 -11.83
N SER A 21 -6.31 3.18 -12.57
CA SER A 21 -6.77 1.88 -12.06
C SER A 21 -5.75 1.12 -11.21
N PHE A 22 -4.49 1.53 -11.18
CA PHE A 22 -3.46 0.93 -10.33
C PHE A 22 -2.99 1.87 -9.23
N ARG A 23 -3.54 3.08 -9.13
CA ARG A 23 -3.12 4.07 -8.13
C ARG A 23 -4.12 4.15 -7.00
N LEU A 24 -3.66 3.78 -5.81
CA LEU A 24 -4.45 3.75 -4.59
C LEU A 24 -4.68 5.18 -4.07
N VAL A 25 -5.93 5.50 -3.70
CA VAL A 25 -6.31 6.81 -3.12
C VAL A 25 -6.98 6.68 -1.75
N PHE A 26 -7.36 5.47 -1.35
CA PHE A 26 -7.97 5.17 -0.06
C PHE A 26 -7.70 3.72 0.34
N LEU A 27 -7.40 3.48 1.62
CA LEU A 27 -7.42 2.15 2.22
C LEU A 27 -8.14 2.17 3.57
N ASP A 28 -8.77 1.05 3.92
CA ASP A 28 -9.43 0.89 5.21
C ASP A 28 -8.42 0.57 6.32
N GLU A 29 -8.05 1.58 7.10
CA GLU A 29 -7.21 1.41 8.29
C GLU A 29 -7.97 0.79 9.47
N GLY A 30 -9.30 0.96 9.50
CA GLY A 30 -10.18 0.60 10.62
C GLY A 30 -9.78 1.14 11.99
N ARG A 31 -8.96 2.20 12.01
CA ARG A 31 -8.61 3.00 13.18
C ARG A 31 -8.41 4.45 12.75
N ILE A 32 -8.48 5.36 13.70
CA ILE A 32 -8.12 6.76 13.47
C ILE A 32 -6.61 6.88 13.69
N SER A 33 -5.87 7.13 12.62
CA SER A 33 -4.52 7.68 12.67
C SER A 33 -4.59 9.21 12.69
N PRO A 34 -3.60 9.90 13.28
CA PRO A 34 -3.60 11.36 13.33
C PRO A 34 -3.37 12.02 11.95
N ASP A 35 -2.84 11.26 10.98
CA ASP A 35 -2.34 11.75 9.69
C ASP A 35 -2.78 10.83 8.53
N SER A 36 -2.07 10.89 7.40
CA SER A 36 -2.25 9.99 6.25
C SER A 36 -1.50 8.66 6.41
N TYR A 37 -1.92 7.65 5.66
CA TYR A 37 -1.15 6.42 5.44
C TYR A 37 0.11 6.63 4.58
N ALA A 38 1.17 5.92 4.92
CA ALA A 38 2.45 5.88 4.22
C ALA A 38 3.02 4.45 4.15
N ILE A 39 3.84 4.23 3.12
CA ILE A 39 4.64 3.02 2.94
C ILE A 39 6.04 3.40 2.47
N GLN A 40 7.07 2.66 2.89
CA GLN A 40 8.45 2.94 2.47
C GLN A 40 8.57 2.81 0.95
N TYR A 41 9.43 3.61 0.31
CA TYR A 41 9.68 3.52 -1.14
C TYR A 41 11.00 2.82 -1.48
N GLN A 42 12.04 3.02 -0.66
CA GLN A 42 13.41 2.59 -0.94
C GLN A 42 13.79 1.23 -0.34
N SER A 43 12.88 0.60 0.40
CA SER A 43 13.08 -0.75 0.98
C SER A 43 11.76 -1.52 1.01
N PRO A 44 11.78 -2.87 0.95
CA PRO A 44 10.58 -3.71 1.02
C PRO A 44 10.05 -3.78 2.47
N ARG A 45 9.61 -2.64 3.00
CA ARG A 45 9.24 -2.47 4.40
C ARG A 45 7.98 -1.64 4.51
N TRP A 46 7.10 -2.01 5.43
CA TRP A 46 5.95 -1.20 5.80
C TRP A 46 6.41 0.10 6.46
N TRP A 47 5.71 1.23 6.31
CA TRP A 47 5.89 2.38 7.21
C TRP A 47 4.78 2.32 8.25
N ASP A 48 3.55 2.50 7.78
CA ASP A 48 2.36 2.14 8.52
C ASP A 48 2.15 0.63 8.44
N PRO A 49 1.62 0.01 9.50
CA PRO A 49 1.39 -1.42 9.55
C PRO A 49 0.43 -1.89 8.44
N PRO A 50 0.47 -3.18 8.06
CA PRO A 50 -0.58 -3.76 7.22
C PRO A 50 -1.89 -3.74 8.01
N PHE A 51 -2.88 -2.97 7.58
CA PHE A 51 -4.20 -2.98 8.22
C PHE A 51 -4.97 -4.21 7.77
N VAL A 52 -5.31 -5.09 8.71
CA VAL A 52 -5.89 -6.41 8.45
C VAL A 52 -7.31 -6.48 9.01
N ARG A 53 -8.29 -6.42 8.11
CA ARG A 53 -9.73 -6.45 8.37
C ARG A 53 -10.45 -7.35 7.36
N HIS A 54 -11.76 -7.53 7.57
CA HIS A 54 -12.65 -8.18 6.59
C HIS A 54 -12.09 -9.52 6.07
N GLY A 55 -11.76 -10.42 6.99
CA GLY A 55 -11.21 -11.73 6.65
C GLY A 55 -9.77 -11.70 6.15
N ASP A 56 -8.85 -11.13 6.92
CA ASP A 56 -7.39 -11.07 6.66
C ASP A 56 -6.94 -10.27 5.43
N GLY A 57 -7.64 -9.18 5.11
CA GLY A 57 -7.28 -8.32 3.99
C GLY A 57 -7.49 -6.85 4.32
N THR A 58 -7.65 -6.04 3.28
CA THR A 58 -8.06 -4.64 3.39
C THR A 58 -8.91 -4.25 2.19
N ASN A 59 -9.78 -3.26 2.37
CA ASN A 59 -10.51 -2.66 1.27
C ASN A 59 -9.74 -1.43 0.79
N VAL A 60 -9.59 -1.31 -0.53
CA VAL A 60 -8.87 -0.23 -1.19
C VAL A 60 -9.73 0.41 -2.26
N ALA A 61 -9.48 1.68 -2.58
CA ALA A 61 -10.05 2.35 -3.74
C ALA A 61 -8.98 3.05 -4.57
N PHE A 62 -9.24 3.16 -5.86
CA PHE A 62 -8.27 3.61 -6.87
C PHE A 62 -8.66 4.93 -7.51
N ALA A 63 -7.69 5.56 -8.18
CA ALA A 63 -7.84 6.87 -8.76
C ALA A 63 -8.82 6.93 -9.95
N ASP A 64 -9.19 5.80 -10.57
CA ASP A 64 -10.26 5.73 -11.56
C ASP A 64 -11.67 5.64 -10.93
N GLY A 65 -11.78 5.35 -9.63
CA GLY A 65 -13.01 5.30 -8.86
C GLY A 65 -13.53 3.90 -8.51
N HIS A 66 -12.85 2.82 -8.90
CA HIS A 66 -13.24 1.48 -8.43
C HIS A 66 -12.68 1.18 -7.04
N SER A 67 -13.22 0.12 -6.44
CA SER A 67 -12.76 -0.41 -5.15
C SER A 67 -12.58 -1.91 -5.23
N ASP A 68 -11.56 -2.42 -4.53
CA ASP A 68 -11.27 -3.84 -4.44
C ASP A 68 -11.07 -4.27 -2.99
N TYR A 69 -11.27 -5.56 -2.76
CA TYR A 69 -10.81 -6.25 -1.57
C TYR A 69 -9.47 -6.95 -1.84
N TRP A 70 -8.47 -6.67 -1.01
CA TRP A 70 -7.13 -7.23 -1.10
C TRP A 70 -6.84 -8.15 0.07
N LYS A 71 -6.86 -9.46 -0.18
CA LYS A 71 -6.45 -10.49 0.78
C LYS A 71 -4.93 -10.56 0.88
N TYR A 72 -4.39 -10.44 2.10
CA TYR A 72 -2.98 -10.70 2.35
C TYR A 72 -2.69 -12.20 2.28
N GLN A 73 -1.53 -12.55 1.73
CA GLN A 73 -1.11 -13.95 1.59
C GLN A 73 -0.22 -14.38 2.75
N ALA A 74 0.63 -13.47 3.25
CA ALA A 74 1.64 -13.81 4.22
C ALA A 74 1.07 -13.91 5.63
N LYS A 75 1.35 -15.02 6.32
CA LYS A 75 0.99 -15.19 7.72
C LYS A 75 1.60 -14.08 8.60
N GLU A 76 2.87 -13.72 8.38
CA GLU A 76 3.53 -12.66 9.15
C GLU A 76 2.87 -11.29 8.96
N THR A 77 2.41 -10.96 7.74
CA THR A 77 1.66 -9.73 7.45
C THR A 77 0.33 -9.72 8.19
N ILE A 78 -0.40 -10.83 8.14
CA ILE A 78 -1.70 -10.99 8.81
C ILE A 78 -1.53 -10.88 10.33
N GLU A 79 -0.54 -11.55 10.91
CA GLU A 79 -0.27 -11.54 12.34
C GLU A 79 0.18 -10.16 12.82
N ALA A 80 1.07 -9.48 12.08
CA ALA A 80 1.49 -8.11 12.39
C ALA A 80 0.31 -7.14 12.39
N GLY A 81 -0.56 -7.22 11.39
CA GLY A 81 -1.70 -6.32 11.24
C GLY A 81 -2.85 -6.53 12.21
N LYS A 82 -2.96 -7.74 12.79
CA LYS A 82 -3.99 -8.08 13.79
C LYS A 82 -3.62 -7.74 15.22
N GLN A 83 -2.39 -7.30 15.48
CA GLN A 83 -1.98 -6.93 16.84
C GLN A 83 -2.84 -5.78 17.37
N PRO A 84 -3.10 -5.70 18.69
CA PRO A 84 -3.79 -4.54 19.27
C PRO A 84 -3.07 -3.22 18.97
N ASN A 85 -1.73 -3.27 18.90
CA ASN A 85 -0.87 -2.17 18.49
C ASN A 85 0.03 -2.63 17.34
N PRO A 86 -0.45 -2.62 16.08
CA PRO A 86 0.33 -3.09 14.95
C PRO A 86 1.65 -2.31 14.79
N PRO A 87 2.76 -3.00 14.47
CA PRO A 87 4.08 -2.39 14.45
C PRO A 87 4.26 -1.48 13.24
N TYR A 88 4.63 -0.23 13.50
CA TYR A 88 5.21 0.64 12.48
C TYR A 88 6.54 0.07 12.02
N ASN A 89 6.91 0.37 10.78
CA ASN A 89 8.19 -0.03 10.22
C ASN A 89 8.39 -1.57 10.29
N PHE A 90 7.35 -2.35 10.00
CA PHE A 90 7.44 -3.80 9.92
C PHE A 90 8.20 -4.23 8.65
N THR A 91 9.23 -5.07 8.81
CA THR A 91 9.97 -5.65 7.67
C THR A 91 9.56 -7.11 7.52
N PRO A 92 8.81 -7.48 6.47
CA PRO A 92 8.52 -8.87 6.18
C PRO A 92 9.81 -9.62 5.80
N THR A 93 9.82 -10.91 6.08
CA THR A 93 10.96 -11.80 5.82
C THR A 93 10.62 -12.98 4.93
N THR A 94 9.33 -13.27 4.72
CA THR A 94 8.88 -14.32 3.80
C THR A 94 8.64 -13.76 2.39
N ASP A 95 8.71 -14.63 1.38
CA ASP A 95 8.46 -14.24 0.00
C ASP A 95 7.04 -13.68 -0.18
N GLU A 96 6.04 -14.27 0.49
CA GLU A 96 4.68 -13.74 0.47
C GLU A 96 4.57 -12.38 1.18
N GLY A 97 5.31 -12.18 2.28
CA GLY A 97 5.28 -10.91 3.01
C GLY A 97 5.93 -9.80 2.20
N LEU A 98 7.03 -10.12 1.51
CA LEU A 98 7.68 -9.25 0.54
C LEU A 98 6.75 -8.95 -0.66
N ALA A 99 5.94 -9.91 -1.10
CA ALA A 99 4.95 -9.70 -2.15
C ALA A 99 3.79 -8.80 -1.68
N ASP A 100 3.29 -8.99 -0.46
CA ASP A 100 2.22 -8.17 0.13
C ASP A 100 2.65 -6.69 0.24
N VAL A 101 3.85 -6.43 0.78
CA VAL A 101 4.39 -5.06 0.88
C VAL A 101 4.65 -4.46 -0.50
N ARG A 102 5.22 -5.23 -1.43
CA ARG A 102 5.51 -4.78 -2.80
C ARG A 102 4.25 -4.38 -3.55
N ARG A 103 3.17 -5.15 -3.42
CA ARG A 103 1.85 -4.83 -4.02
C ARG A 103 1.34 -3.48 -3.53
N MET A 104 1.43 -3.21 -2.22
CA MET A 104 1.01 -1.94 -1.64
C MET A 104 1.93 -0.78 -2.10
N GLN A 105 3.24 -1.01 -2.17
CA GLN A 105 4.21 -0.03 -2.67
C GLN A 105 3.93 0.37 -4.12
N GLU A 106 3.73 -0.60 -5.00
CA GLU A 106 3.43 -0.34 -6.41
C GLU A 106 2.13 0.43 -6.57
N ALA A 107 1.12 0.16 -5.75
CA ALA A 107 -0.17 0.85 -5.84
C ALA A 107 -0.12 2.29 -5.33
N ILE A 108 0.65 2.56 -4.28
CA ILE A 108 0.80 3.89 -3.70
C ILE A 108 1.77 4.74 -4.52
N TRP A 109 2.93 4.19 -4.89
CA TRP A 109 4.02 4.93 -5.56
C TRP A 109 3.99 4.81 -7.08
N GLY A 110 3.34 3.78 -7.63
CA GLY A 110 3.35 3.43 -9.05
C GLY A 110 4.51 2.51 -9.45
N ARG A 111 5.50 2.32 -8.57
CA ARG A 111 6.68 1.46 -8.74
C ARG A 111 7.39 1.30 -7.39
N VAL A 112 8.32 0.35 -7.31
CA VAL A 112 9.28 0.28 -6.20
C VAL A 112 10.54 1.11 -6.49
N GLY A 113 11.22 1.55 -5.44
CA GLY A 113 12.43 2.37 -5.51
C GLY A 113 13.75 1.61 -5.36
N TYR A 114 13.69 0.27 -5.38
CA TYR A 114 14.82 -0.64 -5.21
C TYR A 114 14.81 -1.73 -6.29
#